data_AF-A0A432RDK6-F1
#
_entry.id   AF-A0A432RDK6-F1
#
_cell.length_a   1.000
_cell.length_b   1.000
_cell.length_c   1.000
_cell.angle_alpha   90.00
_cell.angle_beta   90.00
_cell.angle_gamma   90.00
#
_symmetry.space_group_name_H-M   'P 1'
#
loop_
_entity.id
_entity.type
_entity.pdbx_description
1 polymer ?
#
loop_
_entity_poly.entity_id
_entity_poly.type
_entity_poly.pdbx_seq_one_letter_code
_entity_poly.pdbx_strand_id
1 'polypeptide(L)'
;MEKLYFFIKSKIDFINTPIRAQKKGFKKQFNQKIEEMIDVLITVKSQIEGIIKKIDDFQKKIQSKRTGFEPFKDFILDYRKEIHENLNLAVKRISQDKINIFRGELNKIKSLKTPKQIFMFIKAFEGNINTFIKEQLLENVAGVMYSLKDTMFKKTEEYLERLDIPEEKKKKILDEVKVFLDSYENVYPVIYFDIPDIPEDFFDYKGVYQSKLDIFIDNITSVRFIAMFLGGVFITFIGLIELYITENDMFYMVLLLGMIIIIFALLDAFLFNHSFLENFLEERKEQILDVLKPRIEEIKTKSLIFLLEQEENLENAIDGLINEELEIYSKGGKYLEDMKEIFIGFVNKIENLKLELEKAKIQ
;
A
#
# COMPACT_ATOMS: atom_id res chain seq x y z
N MET A 1 -49.22 -19.65 6.16
CA MET A 1 -49.87 -19.16 4.93
C MET A 1 -51.18 -19.87 4.60
N GLU A 2 -51.30 -21.19 4.81
CA GLU A 2 -52.54 -21.94 4.53
C GLU A 2 -53.81 -21.38 5.19
N LYS A 3 -53.76 -20.95 6.46
CA LYS A 3 -54.93 -20.39 7.16
C LYS A 3 -55.48 -19.09 6.53
N LEU A 4 -54.60 -18.23 6.02
CA LEU A 4 -55.01 -16.97 5.36
C LEU A 4 -55.58 -17.27 3.96
N TYR A 5 -54.95 -18.19 3.24
CA TYR A 5 -55.45 -18.66 1.94
C TYR A 5 -56.86 -19.29 2.07
N PHE A 6 -57.07 -20.19 3.03
CA PHE A 6 -58.38 -20.80 3.26
C PHE A 6 -59.42 -19.77 3.71
N PHE A 7 -59.04 -18.81 4.55
CA PHE A 7 -59.92 -17.72 4.96
C PHE A 7 -60.32 -16.85 3.76
N ILE A 8 -59.37 -16.33 2.99
CA ILE A 8 -59.63 -15.49 1.81
C ILE A 8 -60.47 -16.25 0.78
N LYS A 9 -60.11 -17.52 0.49
CA LYS A 9 -60.86 -18.37 -0.44
C LYS A 9 -62.31 -18.56 0.01
N SER A 10 -62.54 -18.86 1.29
CA SER A 10 -63.89 -19.00 1.84
C SER A 10 -64.74 -17.72 1.71
N LYS A 11 -64.09 -16.55 1.80
CA LYS A 11 -64.75 -15.25 1.65
C LYS A 11 -65.03 -14.91 0.18
N ILE A 12 -64.13 -15.26 -0.73
CA ILE A 12 -64.35 -15.13 -2.18
C ILE A 12 -65.49 -16.05 -2.65
N ASP A 13 -65.51 -17.30 -2.21
CA ASP A 13 -66.55 -18.26 -2.55
C ASP A 13 -67.93 -17.80 -2.05
N PHE A 14 -67.98 -17.18 -0.86
CA PHE A 14 -69.18 -16.53 -0.33
C PHE A 14 -69.64 -15.36 -1.19
N ILE A 15 -68.73 -14.46 -1.60
CA ILE A 15 -69.04 -13.31 -2.47
C ILE A 15 -69.57 -13.77 -3.82
N ASN A 16 -68.99 -14.82 -4.39
CA ASN A 16 -69.39 -15.35 -5.71
C ASN A 16 -70.67 -16.20 -5.67
N THR A 17 -71.23 -16.48 -4.48
CA THR A 17 -72.42 -17.33 -4.36
C THR A 17 -73.68 -16.57 -4.81
N PRO A 18 -74.40 -17.04 -5.86
CA PRO A 18 -75.60 -16.37 -6.38
C PRO A 18 -76.67 -16.19 -5.29
N ILE A 19 -77.30 -15.00 -5.26
CA ILE A 19 -78.40 -14.72 -4.33
C ILE A 19 -79.68 -15.35 -4.90
N ARG A 20 -80.11 -16.46 -4.31
CA ARG A 20 -81.37 -17.15 -4.66
C ARG A 20 -82.42 -16.86 -3.60
N ALA A 21 -83.49 -16.14 -3.97
CA ALA A 21 -84.58 -15.79 -3.06
C ALA A 21 -85.95 -15.79 -3.78
N GLN A 22 -87.03 -16.14 -3.06
CA GLN A 22 -88.41 -16.10 -3.57
C GLN A 22 -88.88 -14.64 -3.78
N LYS A 23 -89.78 -14.39 -4.75
CA LYS A 23 -90.23 -13.05 -5.19
C LYS A 23 -90.69 -12.10 -4.07
N LYS A 24 -91.18 -12.60 -2.92
CA LYS A 24 -91.51 -11.79 -1.73
C LYS A 24 -90.30 -11.76 -0.79
N GLY A 25 -89.75 -10.57 -0.53
CA GLY A 25 -88.62 -10.39 0.39
C GLY A 25 -87.24 -10.40 -0.26
N PHE A 26 -87.15 -10.57 -1.59
CA PHE A 26 -85.89 -10.53 -2.35
C PHE A 26 -85.06 -9.29 -2.03
N LYS A 27 -85.65 -8.08 -2.05
CA LYS A 27 -84.93 -6.83 -1.76
C LYS A 27 -84.32 -6.81 -0.35
N LYS A 28 -85.01 -7.39 0.64
CA LYS A 28 -84.52 -7.48 2.02
C LYS A 28 -83.37 -8.48 2.14
N GLN A 29 -83.49 -9.68 1.54
CA GLN A 29 -82.44 -10.69 1.54
C GLN A 29 -81.22 -10.28 0.71
N PHE A 30 -81.44 -9.56 -0.39
CA PHE A 30 -80.39 -8.99 -1.24
C PHE A 30 -79.59 -7.93 -0.49
N ASN A 31 -80.26 -6.96 0.14
CA ASN A 31 -79.61 -5.93 0.94
C ASN A 31 -78.85 -6.50 2.13
N GLN A 32 -79.42 -7.51 2.81
CA GLN A 32 -78.77 -8.18 3.94
C GLN A 32 -77.49 -8.91 3.49
N LYS A 33 -77.53 -9.56 2.32
CA LYS A 33 -76.36 -10.26 1.77
C LYS A 33 -75.30 -9.28 1.26
N ILE A 34 -75.69 -8.11 0.73
CA ILE A 34 -74.76 -7.02 0.43
C ILE A 34 -74.08 -6.50 1.71
N GLU A 35 -74.84 -6.31 2.79
CA GLU A 35 -74.27 -5.90 4.09
C GLU A 35 -73.27 -6.93 4.60
N GLU A 36 -73.60 -8.23 4.54
CA GLU A 36 -72.67 -9.31 4.90
C GLU A 36 -71.41 -9.31 4.03
N MET A 37 -71.52 -9.03 2.72
CA MET A 37 -70.37 -8.91 1.82
C MET A 37 -69.50 -7.68 2.17
N ILE A 38 -70.12 -6.54 2.49
CA ILE A 38 -69.40 -5.33 2.92
C ILE A 38 -68.65 -5.60 4.23
N ASP A 39 -69.26 -6.27 5.20
CA ASP A 39 -68.61 -6.63 6.47
C ASP A 39 -67.41 -7.58 6.27
N VAL A 40 -67.55 -8.53 5.34
CA VAL A 40 -66.46 -9.41 4.93
C VAL A 40 -65.31 -8.60 4.30
N LEU A 41 -65.61 -7.66 3.40
CA LEU A 41 -64.61 -6.80 2.79
C LEU A 41 -63.88 -5.92 3.82
N ILE A 42 -64.60 -5.36 4.80
CA ILE A 42 -64.01 -4.59 5.91
C ILE A 42 -63.05 -5.47 6.71
N THR A 43 -63.44 -6.71 7.01
CA THR A 43 -62.59 -7.66 7.76
C THR A 43 -61.31 -8.00 6.98
N VAL A 44 -61.43 -8.26 5.67
CA VAL A 44 -60.27 -8.56 4.81
C VAL A 44 -59.36 -7.33 4.70
N LYS A 45 -59.92 -6.14 4.51
CA LYS A 45 -59.17 -4.87 4.49
C LYS A 45 -58.34 -4.71 5.77
N SER A 46 -58.96 -4.86 6.93
CA SER A 46 -58.29 -4.73 8.24
C SER A 46 -57.14 -5.73 8.42
N GLN A 47 -57.30 -6.96 7.93
CA GLN A 47 -56.22 -7.95 7.97
C GLN A 47 -55.05 -7.58 7.04
N ILE A 48 -55.33 -7.07 5.85
CA ILE A 48 -54.30 -6.62 4.90
C ILE A 48 -53.56 -5.39 5.46
N GLU A 49 -54.27 -4.43 6.02
CA GLU A 49 -53.67 -3.27 6.71
C GLU A 49 -52.80 -3.72 7.90
N GLY A 50 -53.22 -4.76 8.63
CA GLY A 50 -52.41 -5.39 9.66
C GLY A 50 -51.13 -6.05 9.12
N ILE A 51 -51.13 -6.57 7.90
CA ILE A 51 -49.92 -7.09 7.22
C ILE A 51 -49.02 -5.93 6.78
N ILE A 52 -49.57 -4.87 6.17
CA ILE A 52 -48.83 -3.66 5.78
C ILE A 52 -48.09 -3.08 6.99
N LYS A 53 -48.77 -2.93 8.12
CA LYS A 53 -48.17 -2.43 9.36
C LYS A 53 -47.01 -3.31 9.84
N LYS A 54 -47.13 -4.64 9.75
CA LYS A 54 -46.04 -5.56 10.08
C LYS A 54 -44.86 -5.43 9.13
N ILE A 55 -45.11 -5.18 7.84
CA ILE A 55 -44.06 -4.93 6.84
C ILE A 55 -43.33 -3.62 7.18
N ASP A 56 -44.06 -2.54 7.49
CA ASP A 56 -43.48 -1.26 7.91
C ASP A 56 -42.63 -1.40 9.18
N ASP A 57 -43.13 -2.12 10.19
CA ASP A 57 -42.38 -2.39 11.42
C ASP A 57 -41.09 -3.19 11.14
N PHE A 58 -41.14 -4.11 10.18
CA PHE A 58 -39.98 -4.91 9.78
C PHE A 58 -38.97 -4.10 8.95
N GLN A 59 -39.44 -3.25 8.03
CA GLN A 59 -38.61 -2.32 7.26
C GLN A 59 -37.88 -1.35 8.20
N LYS A 60 -38.57 -0.78 9.19
CA LYS A 60 -37.95 0.10 10.20
C LYS A 60 -36.84 -0.62 10.97
N LYS A 61 -37.03 -1.89 11.34
CA LYS A 61 -36.00 -2.70 12.00
C LYS A 61 -34.79 -3.00 11.11
N ILE A 62 -35.01 -3.25 9.82
CA ILE A 62 -33.92 -3.43 8.85
C ILE A 62 -33.17 -2.12 8.64
N GLN A 63 -33.89 -1.01 8.49
CA GLN A 63 -33.31 0.30 8.27
C GLN A 63 -32.52 0.79 9.49
N SER A 64 -33.03 0.57 10.71
CA SER A 64 -32.30 0.90 11.94
C SER A 64 -31.01 0.10 12.08
N LYS A 65 -31.05 -1.20 11.71
CA LYS A 65 -29.84 -2.03 11.63
C LYS A 65 -28.89 -1.48 10.57
N ARG A 66 -29.40 -1.10 9.38
CA ARG A 66 -28.62 -0.55 8.25
C ARG A 66 -27.87 0.74 8.61
N THR A 67 -28.49 1.65 9.35
CA THR A 67 -27.84 2.90 9.80
C THR A 67 -26.67 2.68 10.76
N GLY A 68 -26.51 1.48 11.32
CA GLY A 68 -25.36 1.10 12.14
C GLY A 68 -24.21 0.46 11.36
N PHE A 69 -24.35 0.24 10.04
CA PHE A 69 -23.26 -0.29 9.21
C PHE A 69 -22.43 0.86 8.67
N GLU A 70 -21.35 1.15 9.37
CA GLU A 70 -20.21 1.86 8.78
C GLU A 70 -19.46 0.90 7.84
N PRO A 71 -19.01 1.32 6.64
CA PRO A 71 -18.16 0.49 5.79
C PRO A 71 -16.95 -0.05 6.56
N PHE A 72 -16.56 -1.30 6.32
CA PHE A 72 -15.38 -1.88 7.00
C PHE A 72 -14.12 -1.07 6.73
N LYS A 73 -13.99 -0.55 5.50
CA LYS A 73 -12.94 0.38 5.12
C LYS A 73 -12.84 1.58 6.07
N ASP A 74 -13.97 2.21 6.38
CA ASP A 74 -13.98 3.38 7.26
C ASP A 74 -13.60 3.00 8.70
N PHE A 75 -14.06 1.85 9.17
CA PHE A 75 -13.63 1.29 10.46
C PHE A 75 -12.11 1.03 10.51
N ILE A 76 -11.53 0.48 9.44
CA ILE A 76 -10.09 0.20 9.39
C ILE A 76 -9.25 1.47 9.29
N LEU A 77 -9.76 2.57 8.73
CA LEU A 77 -9.03 3.84 8.67
C LEU A 77 -8.58 4.32 10.06
N ASP A 78 -9.40 4.08 11.09
CA ASP A 78 -9.05 4.40 12.48
C ASP A 78 -7.85 3.59 12.99
N TYR A 79 -7.67 2.37 12.48
CA TYR A 79 -6.59 1.46 12.85
C TYR A 79 -5.41 1.47 11.88
N ARG A 80 -5.55 2.10 10.70
CA ARG A 80 -4.51 2.14 9.66
C ARG A 80 -3.19 2.70 10.19
N LYS A 81 -3.25 3.72 11.04
CA LYS A 81 -2.04 4.30 11.66
C LYS A 81 -1.28 3.27 12.51
N GLU A 82 -1.99 2.48 13.31
CA GLU A 82 -1.41 1.42 14.14
C GLU A 82 -0.76 0.34 13.27
N ILE A 83 -1.45 -0.10 12.22
CA ILE A 83 -0.95 -1.10 11.27
C ILE A 83 0.32 -0.57 10.57
N HIS A 84 0.29 0.67 10.07
CA HIS A 84 1.44 1.31 9.44
C HIS A 84 2.65 1.42 10.37
N GLU A 85 2.44 1.82 11.63
CA GLU A 85 3.50 1.90 12.63
C GLU A 85 4.11 0.52 12.89
N ASN A 86 3.28 -0.52 13.01
CA ASN A 86 3.72 -1.90 13.20
C ASN A 86 4.54 -2.41 12.01
N LEU A 87 4.08 -2.17 10.78
CA LEU A 87 4.80 -2.55 9.56
C LEU A 87 6.15 -1.82 9.45
N ASN A 88 6.18 -0.52 9.73
CA ASN A 88 7.41 0.26 9.71
C ASN A 88 8.42 -0.22 10.77
N LEU A 89 7.95 -0.51 11.99
CA LEU A 89 8.78 -1.08 13.05
C LEU A 89 9.33 -2.46 12.67
N ALA A 90 8.50 -3.32 12.08
CA ALA A 90 8.91 -4.64 11.64
C ALA A 90 10.00 -4.56 10.56
N VAL A 91 9.77 -3.78 9.50
CA VAL A 91 10.74 -3.55 8.42
C VAL A 91 12.03 -2.95 8.97
N LYS A 92 11.94 -1.99 9.89
CA LYS A 92 13.12 -1.42 10.54
C LYS A 92 13.90 -2.49 11.31
N ARG A 93 13.24 -3.35 12.10
CA ARG A 93 13.92 -4.42 12.85
C ARG A 93 14.62 -5.43 11.95
N ILE A 94 14.00 -5.79 10.83
CA ILE A 94 14.53 -6.79 9.90
C ILE A 94 15.75 -6.25 9.13
N SER A 95 15.68 -4.99 8.69
CA SER A 95 16.65 -4.47 7.72
C SER A 95 17.72 -3.57 8.33
N GLN A 96 17.49 -2.91 9.46
CA GLN A 96 18.36 -1.82 9.93
C GLN A 96 19.79 -2.27 10.24
N ASP A 97 19.95 -3.39 10.94
CA ASP A 97 21.28 -3.87 11.33
C ASP A 97 22.10 -4.29 10.10
N LYS A 98 21.44 -4.97 9.14
CA LYS A 98 22.07 -5.38 7.88
C LYS A 98 22.41 -4.19 6.99
N ILE A 99 21.52 -3.21 6.89
CA ILE A 99 21.77 -1.94 6.21
C ILE A 99 22.99 -1.20 6.80
N ASN A 100 23.10 -1.16 8.13
CA ASN A 100 24.25 -0.54 8.81
C ASN A 100 25.55 -1.31 8.49
N ILE A 101 25.49 -2.64 8.46
CA ILE A 101 26.63 -3.49 8.03
C ILE A 101 27.01 -3.17 6.59
N PHE A 102 26.06 -3.15 5.64
CA PHE A 102 26.33 -2.85 4.24
C PHE A 102 26.92 -1.45 4.04
N ARG A 103 26.43 -0.44 4.79
CA ARG A 103 27.03 0.90 4.79
C ARG A 103 28.49 0.88 5.27
N GLY A 104 28.76 0.14 6.35
CA GLY A 104 30.11 -0.05 6.86
C GLY A 104 31.03 -0.77 5.86
N GLU A 105 30.51 -1.81 5.20
CA GLU A 105 31.22 -2.53 4.15
C GLU A 105 31.50 -1.65 2.94
N LEU A 106 30.50 -0.90 2.46
CA LEU A 106 30.64 0.01 1.34
C LEU A 106 31.76 1.04 1.58
N ASN A 107 31.92 1.55 2.80
CA ASN A 107 33.02 2.47 3.14
C ASN A 107 34.41 1.84 3.00
N LYS A 108 34.56 0.50 2.95
CA LYS A 108 35.84 -0.16 2.69
C LYS A 108 36.39 0.17 1.30
N ILE A 109 35.55 0.64 0.36
CA ILE A 109 35.98 1.10 -0.96
C ILE A 109 37.06 2.18 -0.90
N LYS A 110 37.05 3.03 0.14
CA LYS A 110 38.04 4.09 0.36
C LYS A 110 39.46 3.54 0.50
N SER A 111 39.60 2.34 1.07
CA SER A 111 40.91 1.69 1.28
C SER A 111 41.49 1.01 0.02
N LEU A 112 40.72 0.88 -1.05
CA LEU A 112 41.12 0.15 -2.26
C LEU A 112 42.04 1.01 -3.12
N LYS A 113 43.12 0.44 -3.66
CA LYS A 113 44.17 1.22 -4.34
C LYS A 113 44.13 1.15 -5.85
N THR A 114 43.30 0.26 -6.41
CA THR A 114 43.27 0.02 -7.86
C THR A 114 41.84 -0.10 -8.39
N PRO A 115 41.58 0.33 -9.64
CA PRO A 115 40.28 0.15 -10.30
C PRO A 115 39.78 -1.30 -10.29
N LYS A 116 40.67 -2.27 -10.55
CA LYS A 116 40.33 -3.70 -10.53
C LYS A 116 39.81 -4.15 -9.17
N GLN A 117 40.46 -3.72 -8.07
CA GLN A 117 39.99 -4.02 -6.72
C GLN A 117 38.62 -3.41 -6.45
N ILE A 118 38.40 -2.17 -6.89
CA ILE A 118 37.11 -1.48 -6.74
C ILE A 118 36.01 -2.24 -7.48
N PHE A 119 36.24 -2.60 -8.74
CA PHE A 119 35.26 -3.33 -9.55
C PHE A 119 34.91 -4.70 -8.95
N MET A 120 35.93 -5.47 -8.51
CA MET A 120 35.72 -6.75 -7.85
C MET A 120 34.94 -6.60 -6.53
N PHE A 121 35.26 -5.56 -5.75
CA PHE A 121 34.57 -5.25 -4.50
C PHE A 121 33.09 -4.93 -4.76
N ILE A 122 32.80 -4.08 -5.75
CA ILE A 122 31.44 -3.66 -6.10
C ILE A 122 30.57 -4.85 -6.51
N LYS A 123 31.07 -5.74 -7.37
CA LYS A 123 30.36 -6.97 -7.76
C LYS A 123 30.12 -7.92 -6.58
N ALA A 124 31.11 -8.09 -5.71
CA ALA A 124 30.96 -8.90 -4.51
C ALA A 124 29.94 -8.28 -3.54
N PHE A 125 29.96 -6.96 -3.41
CA PHE A 125 29.04 -6.20 -2.55
C PHE A 125 27.59 -6.32 -3.02
N GLU A 126 27.34 -6.19 -4.33
CA GLU A 126 26.04 -6.45 -4.95
C GLU A 126 25.55 -7.88 -4.65
N GLY A 127 26.40 -8.88 -4.88
CA GLY A 127 26.07 -10.28 -4.59
C GLY A 127 25.71 -10.51 -3.13
N ASN A 128 26.44 -9.90 -2.19
CA ASN A 128 26.17 -10.01 -0.75
C ASN A 128 24.81 -9.40 -0.37
N ILE A 129 24.49 -8.22 -0.90
CA ILE A 129 23.19 -7.58 -0.65
C ILE A 129 22.06 -8.44 -1.22
N ASN A 130 22.18 -8.90 -2.46
CA ASN A 130 21.15 -9.72 -3.10
C ASN A 130 20.97 -11.08 -2.42
N THR A 131 22.05 -11.65 -1.86
CA THR A 131 21.97 -12.85 -1.02
C THR A 131 21.15 -12.57 0.24
N PHE A 132 21.42 -11.47 0.95
CA PHE A 132 20.60 -11.06 2.10
C PHE A 132 19.14 -10.85 1.73
N ILE A 133 18.87 -10.17 0.60
CA ILE A 133 17.50 -9.93 0.15
C ILE A 133 16.80 -11.28 -0.05
N LYS A 134 17.40 -12.18 -0.83
CA LYS A 134 16.80 -13.46 -1.19
C LYS A 134 16.62 -14.40 0.00
N GLU A 135 17.63 -14.51 0.86
CA GLU A 135 17.68 -15.55 1.90
C GLU A 135 17.12 -15.09 3.25
N GLN A 136 17.10 -13.79 3.54
CA GLN A 136 16.72 -13.30 4.88
C GLN A 136 15.59 -12.29 4.82
N LEU A 137 15.67 -11.30 3.93
CA LEU A 137 14.64 -10.26 3.86
C LEU A 137 13.29 -10.85 3.44
N LEU A 138 13.26 -11.66 2.37
CA LEU A 138 12.03 -12.26 1.87
C LEU A 138 11.35 -13.17 2.91
N GLU A 139 12.11 -14.00 3.63
CA GLU A 139 11.58 -14.86 4.68
C GLU A 139 10.97 -14.06 5.83
N ASN A 140 11.67 -13.02 6.28
CA ASN A 140 11.18 -12.16 7.34
C ASN A 140 9.96 -11.34 6.91
N VAL A 141 9.93 -10.86 5.66
CA VAL A 141 8.75 -10.18 5.08
C VAL A 141 7.56 -11.13 5.05
N ALA A 142 7.74 -12.40 4.71
CA ALA A 142 6.67 -13.40 4.79
C ALA A 142 6.15 -13.55 6.24
N GLY A 143 7.06 -13.58 7.23
CA GLY A 143 6.69 -13.57 8.65
C GLY A 143 5.84 -12.35 9.05
N VAL A 144 6.19 -11.16 8.56
CA VAL A 144 5.39 -9.94 8.76
C VAL A 144 4.03 -10.04 8.09
N MET A 145 3.97 -10.62 6.88
CA MET A 145 2.72 -10.84 6.16
C MET A 145 1.77 -11.76 6.92
N TYR A 146 2.26 -12.83 7.56
CA TYR A 146 1.44 -13.65 8.45
C TYR A 146 0.86 -12.84 9.61
N SER A 147 1.69 -12.05 10.28
CA SER A 147 1.23 -11.19 11.39
C SER A 147 0.22 -10.13 10.93
N LEU A 148 0.34 -9.62 9.71
CA LEU A 148 -0.61 -8.68 9.11
C LEU A 148 -1.97 -9.36 8.88
N LYS A 149 -1.98 -10.56 8.29
CA LYS A 149 -3.22 -11.34 8.10
C LYS A 149 -3.95 -11.61 9.40
N ASP A 150 -3.23 -12.02 10.45
CA ASP A 150 -3.79 -12.24 11.78
C ASP A 150 -4.39 -10.95 12.37
N THR A 151 -3.70 -9.82 12.17
CA THR A 151 -4.18 -8.50 12.60
C THR A 151 -5.46 -8.13 11.86
N MET A 152 -5.50 -8.30 10.54
CA MET A 152 -6.67 -8.02 9.72
C MET A 152 -7.86 -8.89 10.14
N PHE A 153 -7.65 -10.18 10.36
CA PHE A 153 -8.70 -11.08 10.84
C PHE A 153 -9.30 -10.61 12.18
N LYS A 154 -8.44 -10.25 13.13
CA LYS A 154 -8.88 -9.74 14.43
C LYS A 154 -9.63 -8.42 14.31
N LYS A 155 -9.21 -7.50 13.43
CA LYS A 155 -9.92 -6.25 13.17
C LYS A 155 -11.28 -6.48 12.53
N THR A 156 -11.39 -7.48 11.66
CA THR A 156 -12.70 -7.93 11.14
C THR A 156 -13.60 -8.47 12.24
N GLU A 157 -13.09 -9.30 13.15
CA GLU A 157 -13.84 -9.79 14.31
C GLU A 157 -14.34 -8.64 15.19
N GLU A 158 -13.45 -7.70 15.55
CA GLU A 158 -13.79 -6.50 16.33
C GLU A 158 -14.88 -5.64 15.64
N TYR A 159 -14.82 -5.51 14.31
CA TYR A 159 -15.83 -4.80 13.53
C TYR A 159 -17.19 -5.51 13.57
N LEU A 160 -17.21 -6.82 13.27
CA LEU A 160 -18.44 -7.60 13.23
C LEU A 160 -19.13 -7.67 14.59
N GLU A 161 -18.38 -7.67 15.70
CA GLU A 161 -18.94 -7.63 17.05
C GLU A 161 -19.69 -6.35 17.36
N ARG A 162 -19.32 -5.23 16.73
CA ARG A 162 -20.05 -3.95 16.87
C ARG A 162 -21.36 -3.92 16.08
N LEU A 163 -21.50 -4.79 15.08
CA LEU A 163 -22.69 -4.85 14.25
C LEU A 163 -23.83 -5.58 14.98
N ASP A 164 -25.03 -5.01 14.95
CA ASP A 164 -26.26 -5.65 15.42
C ASP A 164 -26.81 -6.65 14.38
N ILE A 165 -26.02 -7.69 14.08
CA ILE A 165 -26.36 -8.80 13.18
C ILE A 165 -26.38 -10.15 13.91
N PRO A 166 -27.11 -11.16 13.39
CA PRO A 166 -27.15 -12.49 14.00
C PRO A 166 -25.76 -13.15 14.09
N GLU A 167 -25.49 -13.87 15.17
CA GLU A 167 -24.23 -14.60 15.39
C GLU A 167 -23.90 -15.60 14.26
N GLU A 168 -24.91 -16.26 13.71
CA GLU A 168 -24.73 -17.16 12.55
C GLU A 168 -24.14 -16.44 11.34
N LYS A 169 -24.49 -15.15 11.15
CA LYS A 169 -23.96 -14.32 10.07
C LYS A 169 -22.54 -13.83 10.36
N LYS A 170 -22.26 -13.39 11.59
CA LYS A 170 -20.88 -13.04 12.00
C LYS A 170 -19.94 -14.22 11.75
N LYS A 171 -20.33 -15.41 12.21
CA LYS A 171 -19.55 -16.63 12.04
C LYS A 171 -19.31 -16.96 10.56
N LYS A 172 -20.35 -16.86 9.73
CA LYS A 172 -20.22 -17.11 8.28
C LYS A 172 -19.17 -16.18 7.65
N ILE A 173 -19.24 -14.88 7.93
CA ILE A 173 -18.29 -13.89 7.39
C ILE A 173 -16.87 -14.19 7.89
N LEU A 174 -16.71 -14.48 9.18
CA LEU A 174 -15.39 -14.83 9.74
C LEU A 174 -14.82 -16.10 9.12
N ASP A 175 -15.62 -17.13 8.91
CA ASP A 175 -15.17 -18.36 8.26
C ASP A 175 -14.72 -18.08 6.81
N GLU A 176 -15.44 -17.25 6.05
CA GLU A 176 -15.07 -16.86 4.68
C GLU A 176 -13.78 -16.02 4.65
N VAL A 177 -13.67 -15.02 5.52
CA VAL A 177 -12.47 -14.19 5.64
C VAL A 177 -11.27 -15.04 6.03
N LYS A 178 -11.44 -16.00 6.94
CA LYS A 178 -10.37 -16.91 7.34
C LYS A 178 -9.89 -17.78 6.17
N VAL A 179 -10.83 -18.40 5.45
CA VAL A 179 -10.50 -19.19 4.25
C VAL A 179 -9.77 -18.34 3.22
N PHE A 180 -10.23 -17.11 3.00
CA PHE A 180 -9.55 -16.16 2.11
C PHE A 180 -8.11 -15.88 2.56
N LEU A 181 -7.90 -15.49 3.82
CA LEU A 181 -6.57 -15.16 4.35
C LEU A 181 -5.60 -16.35 4.33
N ASP A 182 -6.10 -17.56 4.62
CA ASP A 182 -5.34 -18.80 4.56
C ASP A 182 -4.94 -19.14 3.11
N SER A 183 -5.80 -18.83 2.14
CA SER A 183 -5.55 -19.05 0.70
C SER A 183 -4.76 -17.93 0.03
N TYR A 184 -4.66 -16.75 0.64
CA TYR A 184 -3.99 -15.59 0.06
C TYR A 184 -2.50 -15.86 -0.05
N GLU A 185 -2.00 -16.04 -1.28
CA GLU A 185 -0.59 -16.34 -1.49
C GLU A 185 0.31 -15.21 -0.98
N ASN A 186 1.39 -15.57 -0.29
CA ASN A 186 2.44 -14.63 0.05
C ASN A 186 3.24 -14.37 -1.24
N VAL A 187 2.82 -13.38 -2.04
CA VAL A 187 3.57 -12.93 -3.20
C VAL A 187 4.86 -12.29 -2.68
N TYR A 188 6.02 -12.76 -3.12
CA TYR A 188 7.29 -12.17 -2.70
C TYR A 188 7.57 -10.88 -3.48
N PRO A 189 8.03 -9.80 -2.84
CA PRO A 189 8.38 -8.60 -3.56
C PRO A 189 9.60 -8.86 -4.45
N VAL A 190 9.55 -8.35 -5.68
CA VAL A 190 10.71 -8.34 -6.59
C VAL A 190 11.65 -7.21 -6.18
N ILE A 191 12.31 -7.39 -5.04
CA ILE A 191 13.36 -6.48 -4.58
C ILE A 191 14.68 -7.04 -5.07
N TYR A 192 15.38 -6.24 -5.86
CA TYR A 192 16.76 -6.52 -6.24
C TYR A 192 17.58 -5.26 -6.03
N PHE A 193 18.83 -5.46 -5.64
CA PHE A 193 19.81 -4.40 -5.53
C PHE A 193 20.71 -4.46 -6.76
N ASP A 194 20.48 -3.53 -7.69
CA ASP A 194 21.32 -3.36 -8.87
C ASP A 194 22.31 -2.23 -8.66
N ILE A 195 23.57 -2.52 -8.93
CA ILE A 195 24.58 -1.49 -9.11
C ILE A 195 24.52 -1.00 -10.57
N PRO A 196 24.46 0.32 -10.82
CA PRO A 196 24.52 0.83 -12.19
C PRO A 196 25.76 0.30 -12.92
N ASP A 197 25.62 -0.06 -14.19
CA ASP A 197 26.75 -0.45 -15.02
C ASP A 197 27.83 0.65 -14.96
N ILE A 198 28.98 0.30 -14.38
CA ILE A 198 30.16 1.15 -14.35
C ILE A 198 30.88 0.88 -15.67
N PRO A 199 30.88 1.83 -16.63
CA PRO A 199 31.48 1.59 -17.93
C PRO A 199 33.00 1.41 -17.78
N GLU A 200 33.62 0.66 -18.71
CA GLU A 200 35.04 0.30 -18.61
C GLU A 200 35.97 1.53 -18.58
N ASP A 201 35.53 2.64 -19.16
CA ASP A 201 36.21 3.93 -19.20
C ASP A 201 35.97 4.81 -17.96
N PHE A 202 35.13 4.39 -17.00
CA PHE A 202 34.88 5.14 -15.77
C PHE A 202 36.17 5.40 -14.96
N PHE A 203 37.12 4.48 -15.05
CA PHE A 203 38.45 4.60 -14.46
C PHE A 203 39.54 4.99 -15.47
N ASP A 204 39.18 5.28 -16.73
CA ASP A 204 40.11 5.76 -17.74
C ASP A 204 40.27 7.28 -17.67
N TYR A 205 41.23 7.71 -16.86
CA TYR A 205 41.56 9.13 -16.72
C TYR A 205 41.99 9.78 -18.04
N LYS A 206 42.45 9.03 -19.05
CA LYS A 206 42.86 9.57 -20.36
C LYS A 206 41.67 9.96 -21.23
N GLY A 207 40.52 9.34 -21.03
CA GLY A 207 39.27 9.72 -21.68
C GLY A 207 38.62 10.96 -21.03
N VAL A 208 38.84 11.16 -19.74
CA VAL A 208 38.21 12.21 -18.92
C VAL A 208 39.04 13.50 -18.91
N TYR A 209 40.35 13.40 -18.78
CA TYR A 209 41.27 14.54 -18.77
C TYR A 209 42.07 14.54 -20.07
N GLN A 210 41.72 15.44 -20.99
CA GLN A 210 42.37 15.53 -22.30
C GLN A 210 43.68 16.34 -22.27
N SER A 211 43.91 17.14 -21.22
CA SER A 211 45.06 18.05 -21.16
C SER A 211 46.14 17.57 -20.20
N LYS A 212 47.39 17.52 -20.69
CA LYS A 212 48.58 17.32 -19.84
C LYS A 212 48.76 18.46 -18.81
N LEU A 213 48.17 19.63 -19.05
CA LEU A 213 48.19 20.74 -18.09
C LEU A 213 47.34 20.44 -16.86
N ASP A 214 46.21 19.76 -16.99
CA ASP A 214 45.34 19.46 -15.83
C ASP A 214 46.04 18.48 -14.89
N ILE A 215 46.67 17.45 -15.46
CA ILE A 215 47.51 16.49 -14.74
C ILE A 215 48.67 17.19 -14.03
N PHE A 216 49.31 18.16 -14.70
CA PHE A 216 50.40 18.94 -14.12
C PHE A 216 49.90 19.82 -12.96
N ILE A 217 48.77 20.53 -13.14
CA ILE A 217 48.16 21.38 -12.11
C ILE A 217 47.88 20.56 -10.84
N ASP A 218 47.32 19.36 -10.96
CA ASP A 218 47.07 18.53 -9.78
C ASP A 218 48.36 18.06 -9.12
N ASN A 219 49.37 17.65 -9.88
CA ASN A 219 50.64 17.19 -9.31
C ASN A 219 51.44 18.32 -8.62
N ILE A 220 51.36 19.57 -9.10
CA ILE A 220 52.06 20.70 -8.45
C ILE A 220 51.42 21.10 -7.12
N THR A 221 50.18 20.70 -6.85
CA THR A 221 49.54 20.90 -5.54
C THR A 221 49.96 19.85 -4.50
N SER A 222 50.67 18.80 -4.90
CA SER A 222 51.09 17.74 -3.99
C SER A 222 52.15 18.24 -3.00
N VAL A 223 52.06 17.78 -1.74
CA VAL A 223 53.05 18.11 -0.69
C VAL A 223 54.47 17.73 -1.10
N ARG A 224 54.62 16.60 -1.81
CA ARG A 224 55.91 16.13 -2.33
C ARG A 224 56.49 17.12 -3.34
N PHE A 225 55.69 17.58 -4.31
CA PHE A 225 56.15 18.59 -5.27
C PHE A 225 56.54 19.89 -4.56
N ILE A 226 55.67 20.40 -3.69
CA ILE A 226 55.92 21.66 -2.97
C ILE A 226 57.22 21.57 -2.15
N ALA A 227 57.45 20.45 -1.46
CA ALA A 227 58.67 20.24 -0.67
C ALA A 227 59.94 20.20 -1.54
N MET A 228 59.93 19.45 -2.66
CA MET A 228 61.08 19.38 -3.56
C MET A 228 61.34 20.71 -4.26
N PHE A 229 60.28 21.38 -4.73
CA PHE A 229 60.37 22.65 -5.43
C PHE A 229 60.89 23.77 -4.51
N LEU A 230 60.28 23.95 -3.33
CA LEU A 230 60.74 24.97 -2.36
C LEU A 230 62.14 24.67 -1.83
N GLY A 231 62.48 23.40 -1.61
CA GLY A 231 63.85 23.00 -1.25
C GLY A 231 64.87 23.38 -2.32
N GLY A 232 64.55 23.12 -3.59
CA GLY A 232 65.39 23.53 -4.72
C GLY A 232 65.53 25.05 -4.85
N VAL A 233 64.43 25.79 -4.67
CA VAL A 233 64.43 27.27 -4.64
C VAL A 233 65.33 27.80 -3.53
N PHE A 234 65.22 27.23 -2.33
CA PHE A 234 66.02 27.64 -1.18
C PHE A 234 67.52 27.38 -1.40
N ILE A 235 67.89 26.20 -1.91
CA ILE A 235 69.28 25.86 -2.25
C ILE A 235 69.83 26.79 -3.35
N THR A 236 69.02 27.08 -4.37
CA THR A 236 69.40 28.01 -5.45
C THR A 236 69.64 29.42 -4.90
N PHE A 237 68.79 29.87 -3.98
CA PHE A 237 68.90 31.19 -3.35
C PHE A 237 70.15 31.31 -2.47
N ILE A 238 70.48 30.27 -1.69
CA ILE A 238 71.73 30.19 -0.93
C ILE A 238 72.93 30.28 -1.89
N GLY A 239 72.93 29.48 -2.96
CA GLY A 239 73.99 29.52 -3.97
C GLY A 239 74.17 30.90 -4.59
N LEU A 240 73.09 31.60 -4.92
CA LEU A 240 73.11 32.96 -5.47
C LEU A 240 73.71 33.98 -4.50
N ILE A 241 73.27 33.97 -3.24
CA ILE A 241 73.76 34.91 -2.21
C ILE A 241 75.24 34.67 -1.95
N GLU A 242 75.64 33.42 -1.75
CA GLU A 242 77.03 33.10 -1.42
C GLU A 242 77.97 33.39 -2.59
N LEU A 243 77.56 33.19 -3.85
CA LEU A 243 78.30 33.63 -5.03
C LEU A 243 78.49 35.15 -5.11
N TYR A 244 77.52 35.92 -4.61
CA TYR A 244 77.60 37.38 -4.59
C TYR A 244 78.54 37.90 -3.48
N ILE A 245 78.68 37.13 -2.40
CA ILE A 245 79.48 37.50 -1.21
C ILE A 245 80.89 36.93 -1.29
N THR A 246 81.09 35.77 -1.91
CA THR A 246 82.36 35.04 -1.96
C THR A 246 82.72 34.58 -3.38
N GLU A 247 84.00 34.73 -3.76
CA GLU A 247 84.55 34.25 -5.04
C GLU A 247 84.86 32.73 -5.02
N ASN A 248 84.02 31.92 -4.37
CA ASN A 248 84.26 30.48 -4.26
C ASN A 248 83.44 29.71 -5.31
N ASP A 249 84.16 29.03 -6.20
CA ASP A 249 83.59 28.25 -7.30
C ASP A 249 82.62 27.14 -6.84
N MET A 250 82.74 26.66 -5.60
CA MET A 250 81.83 25.65 -5.04
C MET A 250 80.38 26.13 -4.98
N PHE A 251 80.13 27.43 -4.86
CA PHE A 251 78.76 27.95 -4.80
C PHE A 251 78.06 27.96 -6.17
N TYR A 252 78.81 27.92 -7.29
CA TYR A 252 78.23 27.59 -8.60
C TYR A 252 77.66 26.18 -8.63
N MET A 253 78.33 25.22 -7.97
CA MET A 253 77.84 23.84 -7.88
C MET A 253 76.58 23.75 -7.00
N VAL A 254 76.52 24.50 -5.89
CA VAL A 254 75.32 24.58 -5.03
C VAL A 254 74.13 25.19 -5.78
N LEU A 255 74.36 26.27 -6.51
CA LEU A 255 73.38 26.93 -7.37
C LEU A 255 72.85 25.98 -8.46
N LEU A 256 73.75 25.28 -9.16
CA LEU A 256 73.41 24.32 -10.20
C LEU A 256 72.63 23.12 -9.63
N LEU A 257 73.00 22.64 -8.44
CA LEU A 257 72.27 21.58 -7.74
C LEU A 257 70.84 22.03 -7.40
N GLY A 258 70.66 23.24 -6.88
CA GLY A 258 69.34 23.81 -6.60
C GLY A 258 68.46 23.89 -7.86
N MET A 259 69.01 24.36 -8.97
CA MET A 259 68.30 24.40 -10.26
C MET A 259 67.93 23.01 -10.78
N ILE A 260 68.84 22.02 -10.65
CA ILE A 260 68.55 20.63 -11.03
C ILE A 260 67.39 20.08 -10.21
N ILE A 261 67.33 20.35 -8.90
CA ILE A 261 66.23 19.90 -8.03
C ILE A 261 64.90 20.53 -8.47
N ILE A 262 64.88 21.82 -8.82
CA ILE A 262 63.67 22.50 -9.34
C ILE A 262 63.21 21.87 -10.66
N ILE A 263 64.14 21.67 -11.62
CA ILE A 263 63.84 21.04 -12.91
C ILE A 263 63.33 19.62 -12.70
N PHE A 264 63.95 18.86 -11.79
CA PHE A 264 63.53 17.51 -11.47
C PHE A 264 62.13 17.48 -10.85
N ALA A 265 61.79 18.41 -9.96
CA ALA A 265 60.44 18.53 -9.40
C ALA A 265 59.39 18.82 -10.48
N LEU A 266 59.69 19.70 -11.43
CA LEU A 266 58.81 20.01 -12.57
C LEU A 266 58.64 18.82 -13.52
N LEU A 267 59.73 18.11 -13.82
CA LEU A 267 59.69 16.87 -14.60
C LEU A 267 58.93 15.77 -13.86
N ASP A 268 59.09 15.67 -12.53
CA ASP A 268 58.37 14.71 -11.69
C ASP A 268 56.86 14.96 -11.75
N ALA A 269 56.43 16.21 -11.61
CA ALA A 269 55.03 16.60 -11.75
C ALA A 269 54.45 16.41 -13.17
N PHE A 270 55.30 16.44 -14.21
CA PHE A 270 54.86 16.26 -15.60
C PHE A 270 54.86 14.79 -16.05
N LEU A 271 55.76 13.97 -15.52
CA LEU A 271 55.98 12.59 -15.94
C LEU A 271 55.41 11.55 -14.97
N PHE A 272 55.37 11.85 -13.67
CA PHE A 272 54.92 10.92 -12.63
C PHE A 272 53.58 11.39 -12.02
N ASN A 273 52.49 10.82 -12.54
CA ASN A 273 51.13 11.24 -12.22
C ASN A 273 50.57 10.60 -10.93
N HIS A 274 51.42 10.31 -9.94
CA HIS A 274 50.99 9.50 -8.80
C HIS A 274 49.93 10.19 -7.95
N SER A 275 50.12 11.49 -7.66
CA SER A 275 49.18 12.29 -6.87
C SER A 275 47.87 12.53 -7.63
N PHE A 276 47.96 12.83 -8.93
CA PHE A 276 46.78 12.94 -9.80
C PHE A 276 45.96 11.64 -9.82
N LEU A 277 46.60 10.48 -10.02
CA LEU A 277 45.92 9.19 -10.06
C LEU A 277 45.26 8.82 -8.73
N GLU A 278 45.87 9.20 -7.61
CA GLU A 278 45.30 9.01 -6.27
C GLU A 278 44.06 9.89 -6.07
N ASN A 279 44.13 11.18 -6.40
CA ASN A 279 43.01 12.11 -6.32
C ASN A 279 41.86 11.70 -7.24
N PHE A 280 42.17 11.33 -8.49
CA PHE A 280 41.19 10.84 -9.45
C PHE A 280 40.48 9.59 -8.93
N LEU A 281 41.22 8.63 -8.36
CA LEU A 281 40.65 7.42 -7.81
C LEU A 281 39.75 7.71 -6.60
N GLU A 282 40.15 8.64 -5.73
CA GLU A 282 39.30 9.10 -4.61
C GLU A 282 38.00 9.74 -5.10
N GLU A 283 38.05 10.61 -6.11
CA GLU A 283 36.85 11.21 -6.69
C GLU A 283 35.88 10.14 -7.22
N ARG A 284 36.41 9.13 -7.95
CA ARG A 284 35.60 8.02 -8.45
C ARG A 284 34.99 7.18 -7.33
N LYS A 285 35.73 6.95 -6.24
CA LYS A 285 35.19 6.25 -5.05
C LYS A 285 34.06 7.05 -4.41
N GLU A 286 34.22 8.36 -4.23
CA GLU A 286 33.17 9.19 -3.65
C GLU A 286 31.90 9.21 -4.54
N GLN A 287 32.06 9.29 -5.86
CA GLN A 287 30.91 9.17 -6.79
C GLN A 287 30.17 7.83 -6.62
N ILE A 288 30.89 6.72 -6.47
CA ILE A 288 30.29 5.41 -6.20
C ILE A 288 29.57 5.40 -4.86
N LEU A 289 30.17 5.98 -3.82
CA LEU A 289 29.56 6.08 -2.49
C LEU A 289 28.27 6.89 -2.50
N ASP A 290 28.26 8.02 -3.20
CA ASP A 290 27.10 8.92 -3.29
C ASP A 290 25.92 8.26 -4.00
N VAL A 291 26.19 7.38 -4.98
CA VAL A 291 25.15 6.62 -5.69
C VAL A 291 24.66 5.42 -4.88
N LEU A 292 25.57 4.68 -4.23
CA LEU A 292 25.22 3.40 -3.59
C LEU A 292 24.65 3.57 -2.17
N LYS A 293 25.09 4.56 -1.39
CA LYS A 293 24.56 4.76 -0.02
C LYS A 293 23.04 4.96 0.03
N PRO A 294 22.42 5.80 -0.82
CA PRO A 294 20.96 5.95 -0.85
C PRO A 294 20.26 4.67 -1.29
N ARG A 295 20.81 3.95 -2.29
CA ARG A 295 20.23 2.69 -2.79
C ARG A 295 20.17 1.59 -1.74
N ILE A 296 21.13 1.55 -0.80
CA ILE A 296 21.07 0.61 0.33
C ILE A 296 19.85 0.92 1.22
N GLU A 297 19.51 2.20 1.42
CA GLU A 297 18.30 2.58 2.17
C GLU A 297 17.01 2.24 1.42
N GLU A 298 17.02 2.30 0.09
CA GLU A 298 15.86 1.96 -0.72
C GLU A 298 15.37 0.53 -0.49
N ILE A 299 16.23 -0.40 -0.07
CA ILE A 299 15.84 -1.77 0.30
C ILE A 299 14.73 -1.75 1.38
N LYS A 300 14.93 -0.91 2.40
CA LYS A 300 13.96 -0.72 3.49
C LYS A 300 12.67 -0.11 2.96
N THR A 301 12.77 0.95 2.16
CA THR A 301 11.61 1.67 1.62
C THR A 301 10.79 0.78 0.69
N LYS A 302 11.42 0.03 -0.23
CA LYS A 302 10.75 -0.91 -1.12
C LYS A 302 10.02 -2.02 -0.36
N SER A 303 10.63 -2.53 0.71
CA SER A 303 9.99 -3.53 1.57
C SER A 303 8.74 -2.98 2.26
N LEU A 304 8.82 -1.75 2.76
CA LEU A 304 7.68 -1.09 3.42
C LEU A 304 6.55 -0.80 2.42
N ILE A 305 6.87 -0.25 1.25
CA ILE A 305 5.88 0.02 0.19
C ILE A 305 5.13 -1.25 -0.17
N PHE A 306 5.86 -2.34 -0.41
CA PHE A 306 5.24 -3.63 -0.72
C PHE A 306 4.25 -4.08 0.37
N LEU A 307 4.64 -4.03 1.65
CA LEU A 307 3.76 -4.45 2.75
C LEU A 307 2.51 -3.56 2.89
N LEU A 308 2.62 -2.27 2.60
CA LEU A 308 1.47 -1.35 2.58
C LEU A 308 0.52 -1.66 1.42
N GLU A 309 1.05 -1.97 0.23
CA GLU A 309 0.21 -2.42 -0.90
C GLU A 309 -0.53 -3.72 -0.57
N GLN A 310 0.13 -4.64 0.13
CA GLN A 310 -0.51 -5.88 0.59
C GLN A 310 -1.62 -5.60 1.62
N GLU A 311 -1.40 -4.67 2.55
CA GLU A 311 -2.41 -4.23 3.52
C GLU A 311 -3.66 -3.69 2.83
N GLU A 312 -3.49 -2.76 1.88
CA GLU A 312 -4.61 -2.20 1.13
C GLU A 312 -5.38 -3.27 0.32
N ASN A 313 -4.67 -4.23 -0.29
CA ASN A 313 -5.30 -5.33 -1.02
C ASN A 313 -6.14 -6.23 -0.11
N LEU A 314 -5.62 -6.56 1.08
CA LEU A 314 -6.35 -7.35 2.07
C LEU A 314 -7.57 -6.59 2.59
N GLU A 315 -7.42 -5.30 2.90
CA GLU A 315 -8.53 -4.44 3.34
C GLU A 315 -9.67 -4.44 2.32
N ASN A 316 -9.37 -4.14 1.05
CA ASN A 316 -10.39 -4.06 0.01
C ASN A 316 -11.08 -5.41 -0.25
N ALA A 317 -10.34 -6.51 -0.18
CA ALA A 317 -10.91 -7.85 -0.37
C ALA A 317 -11.84 -8.24 0.79
N ILE A 318 -11.42 -7.99 2.03
CA ILE A 318 -12.23 -8.24 3.22
C ILE A 318 -13.48 -7.37 3.21
N ASP A 319 -13.36 -6.08 2.88
CA ASP A 319 -14.52 -5.18 2.71
C ASP A 319 -15.50 -5.74 1.67
N GLY A 320 -15.00 -6.26 0.55
CA GLY A 320 -15.82 -6.95 -0.46
C GLY A 320 -16.60 -8.14 0.09
N LEU A 321 -15.93 -9.05 0.79
CA LEU A 321 -16.56 -10.24 1.40
C LEU A 321 -17.64 -9.86 2.42
N ILE A 322 -17.34 -8.89 3.28
CA ILE A 322 -18.30 -8.37 4.26
C ILE A 322 -19.52 -7.78 3.55
N ASN A 323 -19.30 -6.91 2.56
CA ASN A 323 -20.38 -6.22 1.86
C ASN A 323 -21.26 -7.16 1.04
N GLU A 324 -20.69 -8.22 0.44
CA GLU A 324 -21.44 -9.25 -0.27
C GLU A 324 -22.45 -9.96 0.66
N GLU A 325 -22.01 -10.39 1.84
CA GLU A 325 -22.90 -11.05 2.80
C GLU A 325 -23.93 -10.11 3.42
N LEU A 326 -23.59 -8.83 3.55
CA LEU A 326 -24.49 -7.81 4.09
C LEU A 326 -25.44 -7.24 3.04
N GLU A 327 -25.24 -7.49 1.74
CA GLU A 327 -26.09 -7.00 0.65
C GLU A 327 -27.55 -7.44 0.80
N ILE A 328 -27.79 -8.57 1.46
CA ILE A 328 -29.13 -9.10 1.78
C ILE A 328 -29.95 -8.09 2.60
N TYR A 329 -29.32 -7.30 3.48
CA TYR A 329 -30.02 -6.25 4.24
C TYR A 329 -30.42 -5.05 3.36
N SER A 330 -29.69 -4.80 2.27
CA SER A 330 -30.04 -3.79 1.27
C SER A 330 -31.15 -4.29 0.32
N LYS A 331 -31.01 -5.50 -0.24
CA LYS A 331 -31.98 -6.10 -1.16
C LYS A 331 -33.30 -6.49 -0.47
N GLY A 332 -33.23 -6.96 0.78
CA GLY A 332 -34.40 -7.32 1.58
C GLY A 332 -35.35 -6.15 1.84
N GLY A 333 -34.83 -4.93 1.98
CA GLY A 333 -35.65 -3.72 2.10
C GLY A 333 -36.51 -3.46 0.87
N LYS A 334 -35.96 -3.67 -0.33
CA LYS A 334 -36.67 -3.52 -1.60
C LYS A 334 -37.78 -4.56 -1.78
N TYR A 335 -37.51 -5.83 -1.47
CA TYR A 335 -38.55 -6.87 -1.50
C TYR A 335 -39.72 -6.59 -0.57
N LEU A 336 -39.45 -6.01 0.61
CA LEU A 336 -40.51 -5.61 1.54
C LEU A 336 -41.32 -4.43 1.01
N GLU A 337 -40.69 -3.48 0.31
CA GLU A 337 -41.39 -2.36 -0.33
C GLU A 337 -42.30 -2.87 -1.46
N ASP A 338 -41.77 -3.73 -2.33
CA ASP A 338 -42.54 -4.34 -3.42
C ASP A 338 -43.76 -5.12 -2.87
N MET A 339 -43.58 -5.88 -1.78
CA MET A 339 -44.68 -6.57 -1.09
C MET A 339 -45.72 -5.60 -0.53
N LYS A 340 -45.28 -4.50 0.08
CA LYS A 340 -46.16 -3.46 0.62
C LYS A 340 -47.01 -2.82 -0.46
N GLU A 341 -46.43 -2.47 -1.61
CA GLU A 341 -47.16 -1.92 -2.75
C GLU A 341 -48.26 -2.87 -3.25
N ILE A 342 -47.97 -4.17 -3.32
CA ILE A 342 -48.97 -5.20 -3.69
C ILE A 342 -50.14 -5.20 -2.70
N PHE A 343 -49.86 -5.17 -1.40
CA PHE A 343 -50.91 -5.15 -0.37
C PHE A 343 -51.73 -3.86 -0.39
N ILE A 344 -51.10 -2.70 -0.62
CA ILE A 344 -51.81 -1.42 -0.84
C ILE A 344 -52.74 -1.53 -2.06
N GLY A 345 -52.27 -2.15 -3.14
CA GLY A 345 -53.08 -2.42 -4.33
C GLY A 345 -54.32 -3.28 -4.02
N PHE A 346 -54.22 -4.24 -3.10
CA PHE A 346 -55.38 -5.02 -2.65
C PHE A 346 -56.36 -4.19 -1.80
N VAL A 347 -55.86 -3.32 -0.91
CA VAL A 347 -56.72 -2.41 -0.14
C VAL A 347 -57.55 -1.54 -1.08
N ASN A 348 -56.93 -0.92 -2.08
CA ASN A 348 -57.61 -0.08 -3.07
C ASN A 348 -58.68 -0.87 -3.85
N LYS A 349 -58.38 -2.12 -4.24
CA LYS A 349 -59.36 -3.00 -4.91
C LYS A 349 -60.55 -3.32 -4.01
N ILE A 350 -60.33 -3.56 -2.72
CA ILE A 350 -61.40 -3.82 -1.75
C ILE A 350 -62.29 -2.58 -1.57
N GLU A 351 -61.69 -1.39 -1.50
CA GLU A 351 -62.44 -0.13 -1.41
C GLU A 351 -63.32 0.11 -2.65
N ASN A 352 -62.77 -0.14 -3.84
CA ASN A 352 -63.53 -0.03 -5.08
C ASN A 352 -64.70 -1.01 -5.12
N LEU A 353 -64.47 -2.27 -4.75
CA LEU A 353 -65.53 -3.29 -4.70
C LEU A 353 -66.63 -2.94 -3.70
N LYS A 354 -66.24 -2.38 -2.54
CA LYS A 354 -67.19 -1.89 -1.54
C LYS A 354 -68.07 -0.77 -2.10
N LEU A 355 -67.48 0.22 -2.78
CA LEU A 355 -68.21 1.32 -3.41
C LEU A 355 -69.19 0.82 -4.49
N GLU A 356 -68.80 -0.19 -5.27
CA GLU A 356 -69.69 -0.81 -6.27
C GLU A 356 -70.89 -1.52 -5.61
N LEU A 357 -70.65 -2.27 -4.53
CA LEU A 357 -71.72 -2.92 -3.76
C LEU A 357 -72.66 -1.93 -3.08
N GLU A 358 -72.13 -0.80 -2.56
CA GLU A 358 -72.93 0.27 -1.97
C GLU A 358 -73.81 0.96 -3.02
N LYS A 359 -73.31 1.18 -4.25
CA LYS A 359 -74.11 1.70 -5.37
C LYS A 359 -75.21 0.72 -5.79
N ALA A 360 -74.92 -0.57 -5.79
CA ALA A 360 -75.90 -1.62 -6.09
C ALA A 360 -77.05 -1.73 -5.07
N LYS A 361 -76.88 -1.19 -3.86
CA LYS A 361 -77.92 -1.12 -2.82
C LYS A 361 -78.96 -0.01 -3.06
N ILE A 362 -78.59 1.02 -3.84
CA ILE A 362 -79.40 2.22 -4.10
C ILE A 362 -80.29 2.04 -5.34
N GLN A 363 -79.85 1.21 -6.30
CA GLN A 363 -80.65 0.77 -7.45
C GLN A 363 -81.68 -0.29 -7.03
#